data_AF-A0A367HWW2-F1
#
_entry.id   AF-A0A367HWW2-F1
#
_cell.length_a   1.000
_cell.length_b   1.000
_cell.length_c   1.000
_cell.angle_alpha   90.00
_cell.angle_beta   90.00
_cell.angle_gamma   90.00
#
_symmetry.space_group_name_H-M   'P 1'
#
loop_
_entity.id
_entity.type
_entity.pdbx_description
1 polymer ?
#
loop_
_entity_poly.entity_id
_entity_poly.type
_entity_poly.pdbx_seq_one_letter_code
_entity_poly.pdbx_strand_id
1 'polypeptide(L)'
;MPADPAAPLDRVRVVHVDEEPPASWSAAVYLCGPTPADAGRPSWRPTAVAALRAEWSGEGTLVVFVPEPSAGGDYPPYADQVAWEEEAMRLSDVILFWIPRDMARLPGLVSNIKWGAWCRSGRAVLGAPPRAERMEYLLHFAKALQVPVERTVEDTVRTSLDRVGPGALRLAGERAVPLPVWRTEPFQRWYAVRTAAGERLLDAHVEWYGPAAGAAPADWLLTVTVAPADGSAPVVTRLLAAQGQGMLM
;
A
#
# COMPACT_ATOMS: atom_id res chain seq x y z
N MET A 1 -20.40 37.48 6.53
CA MET A 1 -20.87 36.11 6.78
C MET A 1 -19.73 35.34 7.42
N PRO A 2 -19.85 34.88 8.67
CA PRO A 2 -18.80 34.08 9.27
C PRO A 2 -18.74 32.74 8.54
N ALA A 3 -17.51 32.27 8.31
CA ALA A 3 -17.23 31.01 7.66
C ALA A 3 -17.93 29.87 8.41
N ASP A 4 -18.57 28.99 7.65
CA ASP A 4 -19.11 27.71 8.07
C ASP A 4 -18.02 26.92 8.84
N PRO A 5 -18.26 26.41 10.06
CA PRO A 5 -17.31 25.55 10.73
C PRO A 5 -17.04 24.35 9.83
N ALA A 6 -15.79 24.24 9.37
CA ALA A 6 -15.32 23.25 8.41
C ALA A 6 -16.03 21.90 8.59
N ALA A 7 -16.83 21.51 7.60
CA ALA A 7 -17.22 20.12 7.43
C ALA A 7 -15.97 19.26 7.66
N PRO A 8 -16.04 18.18 8.45
CA PRO A 8 -14.87 17.36 8.72
C PRO A 8 -14.25 17.00 7.38
N LEU A 9 -13.01 17.47 7.13
CA LEU A 9 -12.23 17.05 5.98
C LEU A 9 -12.34 15.53 5.96
N ASP A 10 -12.84 14.94 4.87
CA ASP A 10 -12.91 13.48 4.77
C ASP A 10 -11.47 12.95 4.87
N ARG A 11 -11.08 12.53 6.08
CA ARG A 11 -9.72 12.10 6.40
C ARG A 11 -9.39 10.78 5.73
N VAL A 12 -10.38 10.13 5.10
CA VAL A 12 -10.20 8.91 4.32
C VAL A 12 -10.67 9.15 2.89
N ARG A 13 -9.73 9.39 1.99
CA ARG A 13 -10.01 9.58 0.57
C ARG A 13 -9.99 8.24 -0.16
N VAL A 14 -11.15 7.78 -0.61
CA VAL A 14 -11.24 6.65 -1.54
C VAL A 14 -10.79 7.10 -2.93
N VAL A 15 -9.99 6.28 -3.60
CA VAL A 15 -9.55 6.47 -4.99
C VAL A 15 -9.91 5.22 -5.78
N HIS A 16 -10.82 5.39 -6.73
CA HIS A 16 -11.26 4.34 -7.65
C HIS A 16 -10.35 4.25 -8.88
N VAL A 17 -10.52 3.18 -9.69
CA VAL A 17 -9.68 2.95 -10.88
C VAL A 17 -9.78 4.04 -11.95
N ASP A 18 -10.89 4.76 -11.97
CA ASP A 18 -11.21 5.86 -12.86
C ASP A 18 -10.88 7.25 -12.26
N GLU A 19 -10.19 7.29 -11.12
CA GLU A 19 -9.85 8.52 -10.42
C GLU A 19 -8.33 8.70 -10.23
N GLU A 20 -7.90 9.97 -10.27
CA GLU A 20 -6.53 10.35 -9.93
C GLU A 20 -6.35 10.46 -8.40
N PRO A 21 -5.27 9.89 -7.83
CA PRO A 21 -5.01 10.02 -6.41
C PRO A 21 -4.52 11.43 -6.05
N PRO A 22 -4.79 11.91 -4.82
CA PRO A 22 -4.41 13.26 -4.42
C PRO A 22 -2.89 13.46 -4.42
N ALA A 23 -2.43 14.70 -4.69
CA ALA A 23 -1.00 15.03 -4.77
C ALA A 23 -0.23 14.88 -3.45
N SER A 24 -0.92 14.67 -2.32
CA SER A 24 -0.33 14.37 -1.02
C SER A 24 -1.25 13.51 -0.16
N TRP A 25 -0.67 12.71 0.73
CA TRP A 25 -1.37 11.97 1.78
C TRP A 25 -0.42 11.60 2.92
N SER A 26 -0.96 11.14 4.04
CA SER A 26 -0.18 10.65 5.17
C SER A 26 -0.05 9.14 5.19
N ALA A 27 -1.05 8.43 4.66
CA ALA A 27 -1.03 6.99 4.52
C ALA A 27 -1.80 6.55 3.27
N ALA A 28 -1.49 5.36 2.76
CA ALA A 28 -2.22 4.72 1.68
C ALA A 28 -2.41 3.21 1.93
N VAL A 29 -3.62 2.71 1.67
CA VAL A 29 -3.97 1.28 1.75
C VAL A 29 -4.60 0.85 0.44
N TYR A 30 -4.15 -0.27 -0.13
CA TYR A 30 -4.80 -0.90 -1.28
C TYR A 30 -5.69 -2.07 -0.84
N LEU A 31 -6.93 -2.11 -1.33
CA LEU A 31 -7.89 -3.20 -1.06
C LEU A 31 -7.79 -4.33 -2.09
N CYS A 32 -6.87 -5.27 -1.82
CA CYS A 32 -6.63 -6.42 -2.66
C CYS A 32 -7.58 -7.58 -2.35
N GLY A 33 -8.21 -8.15 -3.38
CA GLY A 33 -9.08 -9.31 -3.22
C GLY A 33 -9.94 -9.51 -4.46
N PRO A 34 -10.68 -10.61 -4.53
CA PRO A 34 -11.56 -10.87 -5.64
C PRO A 34 -12.74 -9.89 -5.65
N THR A 35 -13.15 -9.50 -6.84
CA THR A 35 -14.38 -8.74 -7.09
C THR A 35 -15.45 -9.69 -7.60
N PRO A 36 -16.69 -9.66 -7.08
CA PRO A 36 -17.80 -10.44 -7.62
C PRO A 36 -18.04 -10.11 -9.10
N ALA A 37 -18.24 -11.13 -9.94
CA ALA A 37 -18.61 -10.94 -11.35
C ALA A 37 -20.10 -10.59 -11.52
N ASP A 38 -20.92 -10.93 -10.54
CA ASP A 38 -22.35 -10.62 -10.49
C ASP A 38 -22.57 -9.30 -9.75
N ALA A 39 -23.11 -8.30 -10.46
CA ALA A 39 -23.43 -6.97 -9.92
C ALA A 39 -24.47 -7.00 -8.79
N GLY A 40 -25.29 -8.06 -8.69
CA GLY A 40 -26.24 -8.25 -7.60
C GLY A 40 -25.60 -8.71 -6.30
N ARG A 41 -24.32 -9.12 -6.31
CA ARG A 41 -23.61 -9.58 -5.11
C ARG A 41 -22.76 -8.44 -4.54
N PRO A 42 -22.95 -8.06 -3.26
CA PRO A 42 -22.20 -6.97 -2.68
C PRO A 42 -20.70 -7.30 -2.60
N SER A 43 -19.88 -6.32 -2.97
CA SER A 43 -18.44 -6.32 -2.68
C SER A 43 -18.20 -6.23 -1.18
N TRP A 44 -17.07 -6.76 -0.71
CA TRP A 44 -16.61 -6.60 0.67
C TRP A 44 -15.91 -5.25 0.90
N ARG A 45 -15.51 -4.56 -0.16
CA ARG A 45 -14.74 -3.31 -0.10
C ARG A 45 -15.49 -2.17 0.58
N PRO A 46 -16.80 -1.94 0.35
CA PRO A 46 -17.55 -0.94 1.09
C PRO A 46 -17.50 -1.14 2.62
N THR A 47 -17.58 -2.38 3.10
CA THR A 47 -17.42 -2.71 4.53
C THR A 47 -16.02 -2.36 5.02
N ALA A 48 -14.98 -2.72 4.26
CA ALA A 48 -13.60 -2.37 4.61
C ALA A 48 -13.36 -0.85 4.64
N VAL A 49 -13.89 -0.10 3.65
CA VAL A 49 -13.81 1.37 3.61
C VAL A 49 -14.54 2.00 4.80
N ALA A 50 -15.72 1.49 5.17
CA ALA A 50 -16.45 1.97 6.33
C ALA A 50 -15.67 1.74 7.63
N ALA A 51 -15.05 0.57 7.79
CA ALA A 51 -14.18 0.28 8.93
C ALA A 51 -12.93 1.18 8.95
N LEU A 52 -12.28 1.40 7.80
CA LEU A 52 -11.14 2.32 7.68
C LEU A 52 -11.52 3.75 8.07
N ARG A 53 -12.70 4.23 7.64
CA ARG A 53 -13.24 5.54 8.04
C ARG A 53 -13.50 5.64 9.54
N ALA A 54 -14.02 4.58 10.14
CA ALA A 54 -14.35 4.56 11.57
C ALA A 54 -13.10 4.46 12.46
N GLU A 55 -12.09 3.71 12.03
CA GLU A 55 -10.91 3.39 12.84
C GLU A 55 -9.69 4.28 12.54
N TRP A 56 -9.66 5.03 11.42
CA TRP A 56 -8.54 5.90 11.10
C TRP A 56 -8.38 7.05 12.11
N SER A 57 -7.27 7.01 12.84
CA SER A 57 -6.91 8.00 13.86
C SER A 57 -5.60 8.72 13.59
N GLY A 58 -4.83 8.30 12.58
CA GLY A 58 -3.54 8.90 12.23
C GLY A 58 -3.66 10.30 11.63
N GLU A 59 -2.56 11.05 11.60
CA GLU A 59 -2.57 12.44 11.16
C GLU A 59 -2.83 12.56 9.65
N GLY A 60 -3.56 13.60 9.24
CA GLY A 60 -3.84 13.87 7.83
C GLY A 60 -4.75 12.85 7.14
N THR A 61 -4.53 12.71 5.82
CA THR A 61 -5.36 11.90 4.91
C THR A 61 -4.82 10.49 4.77
N LEU A 62 -5.70 9.50 4.97
CA LEU A 62 -5.55 8.12 4.52
C LEU A 62 -6.17 7.98 3.12
N VAL A 63 -5.37 7.55 2.14
CA VAL A 63 -5.86 7.17 0.81
C VAL A 63 -6.22 5.68 0.82
N VAL A 64 -7.37 5.34 0.25
CA VAL A 64 -7.82 3.94 0.09
C VAL A 64 -8.03 3.66 -1.37
N PHE A 65 -7.13 2.88 -1.97
CA PHE A 65 -7.22 2.47 -3.36
C PHE A 65 -8.18 1.28 -3.50
N VAL A 66 -9.19 1.46 -4.34
CA VAL A 66 -10.24 0.48 -4.62
C VAL A 66 -10.23 0.18 -6.13
N PRO A 67 -9.95 -1.06 -6.56
CA PRO A 67 -9.88 -1.41 -7.98
C PRO A 67 -11.24 -1.47 -8.71
N GLU A 68 -12.32 -1.18 -8.01
CA GLU A 68 -13.66 -1.05 -8.59
C GLU A 68 -13.86 0.40 -9.03
N PRO A 69 -14.57 0.68 -10.14
CA PRO A 69 -14.83 2.05 -10.57
C PRO A 69 -15.68 2.81 -9.55
N SER A 70 -15.64 4.14 -9.65
CA SER A 70 -16.50 5.02 -8.87
C SER A 70 -17.99 4.78 -9.19
N ALA A 71 -18.89 5.33 -8.37
CA ALA A 71 -20.32 5.14 -8.59
C ALA A 71 -20.75 5.73 -9.95
N GLY A 72 -21.20 4.87 -10.86
CA GLY A 72 -21.57 5.23 -12.23
C GLY A 72 -20.40 5.30 -13.22
N GLY A 73 -19.18 4.98 -12.77
CA GLY A 73 -18.01 4.78 -13.62
C GLY A 73 -17.97 3.38 -14.24
N ASP A 74 -17.14 3.24 -15.27
CA ASP A 74 -16.90 1.99 -16.00
C ASP A 74 -15.50 1.47 -15.74
N TYR A 75 -15.33 0.16 -15.82
CA TYR A 75 -13.98 -0.43 -15.84
C TYR A 75 -13.22 0.02 -17.09
N PRO A 76 -11.95 0.42 -16.95
CA PRO A 76 -11.11 0.73 -18.09
C PRO A 76 -10.76 -0.56 -18.87
N PRO A 77 -10.15 -0.44 -20.06
CA PRO A 77 -9.56 -1.58 -20.75
C PRO A 77 -8.66 -2.41 -19.81
N TYR A 78 -8.67 -3.74 -20.00
CA TYR A 78 -8.02 -4.66 -19.05
C TYR A 78 -6.53 -4.34 -18.80
N ALA A 79 -5.79 -3.90 -19.82
CA ALA A 79 -4.39 -3.51 -19.65
C ALA A 79 -4.23 -2.30 -18.73
N ASP A 80 -5.13 -1.32 -18.84
CA ASP A 80 -5.13 -0.11 -18.02
C ASP A 80 -5.58 -0.41 -16.58
N GLN A 81 -6.54 -1.33 -16.41
CA GLN A 81 -6.90 -1.87 -15.09
C GLN A 81 -5.67 -2.47 -14.39
N VAL A 82 -4.93 -3.34 -15.09
CA VAL A 82 -3.73 -3.98 -14.52
C VAL A 82 -2.68 -2.94 -14.17
N ALA A 83 -2.41 -1.98 -15.07
CA ALA A 83 -1.44 -0.92 -14.82
C ALA A 83 -1.81 -0.06 -13.61
N TRP A 84 -3.08 0.34 -13.48
CA TRP A 84 -3.57 1.10 -12.33
C TRP A 84 -3.44 0.29 -11.04
N GLU A 85 -3.79 -1.00 -11.04
CA GLU A 85 -3.69 -1.84 -9.86
C GLU A 85 -2.25 -2.02 -9.38
N GLU A 86 -1.31 -2.22 -10.30
CA GLU A 86 0.12 -2.32 -9.99
C GLU A 86 0.65 -1.03 -9.38
N GLU A 87 0.30 0.11 -9.98
CA GLU A 87 0.69 1.43 -9.48
C GLU A 87 0.09 1.72 -8.09
N ALA A 88 -1.20 1.45 -7.91
CA ALA A 88 -1.88 1.66 -6.64
C ALA A 88 -1.29 0.78 -5.51
N MET A 89 -0.93 -0.48 -5.81
CA MET A 89 -0.22 -1.33 -4.86
C MET A 89 1.20 -0.82 -4.56
N ARG A 90 1.90 -0.29 -5.58
CA ARG A 90 3.25 0.29 -5.42
C ARG A 90 3.22 1.50 -4.48
N LEU A 91 2.25 2.40 -4.64
CA LEU A 91 2.04 3.61 -3.85
C LEU A 91 1.51 3.35 -2.43
N SER A 92 1.03 2.14 -2.15
CA SER A 92 0.39 1.82 -0.86
C SER A 92 1.40 1.47 0.24
N ASP A 93 1.12 1.90 1.46
CA ASP A 93 1.90 1.55 2.65
C ASP A 93 1.55 0.17 3.17
N VAL A 94 0.28 -0.21 3.01
CA VAL A 94 -0.24 -1.54 3.32
C VAL A 94 -1.07 -2.05 2.16
N ILE A 95 -0.87 -3.32 1.83
CA ILE A 95 -1.70 -4.06 0.87
C ILE A 95 -2.58 -5.00 1.70
N LEU A 96 -3.83 -4.61 1.88
CA LEU A 96 -4.83 -5.36 2.62
C LEU A 96 -5.42 -6.40 1.68
N PHE A 97 -5.09 -7.67 1.93
CA PHE A 97 -5.70 -8.79 1.23
C PHE A 97 -6.93 -9.26 1.99
N TRP A 98 -8.11 -9.24 1.37
CA TRP A 98 -9.27 -9.99 1.85
C TRP A 98 -9.69 -11.00 0.79
N ILE A 99 -9.58 -12.28 1.11
CA ILE A 99 -9.82 -13.38 0.15
C ILE A 99 -10.93 -14.30 0.70
N PRO A 100 -12.21 -13.95 0.50
CA PRO A 100 -13.35 -14.80 0.86
C PRO A 100 -13.60 -15.84 -0.24
N ARG A 101 -12.59 -16.67 -0.50
CA ARG A 101 -12.57 -17.58 -1.65
C ARG A 101 -13.69 -18.60 -1.59
N ASP A 102 -14.45 -18.63 -2.66
CA ASP A 102 -15.44 -19.64 -3.01
C ASP A 102 -15.10 -20.08 -4.44
N MET A 103 -14.74 -21.35 -4.64
CA MET A 103 -14.22 -21.78 -5.95
C MET A 103 -15.28 -21.78 -7.05
N ALA A 104 -16.56 -21.82 -6.69
CA ALA A 104 -17.65 -21.76 -7.64
C ALA A 104 -18.01 -20.32 -8.03
N ARG A 105 -17.88 -19.37 -7.11
CA ARG A 105 -18.47 -18.02 -7.26
C ARG A 105 -17.49 -16.87 -7.19
N LEU A 106 -16.38 -17.03 -6.46
CA LEU A 106 -15.42 -15.97 -6.20
C LEU A 106 -14.00 -16.55 -6.03
N PRO A 107 -13.42 -17.14 -7.09
CA PRO A 107 -12.21 -17.94 -6.96
C PRO A 107 -10.95 -17.11 -6.64
N GLY A 108 -10.92 -15.83 -7.01
CA GLY A 108 -9.80 -14.93 -6.70
C GLY A 108 -8.45 -15.40 -7.21
N LEU A 109 -8.41 -15.85 -8.48
CA LEU A 109 -7.20 -16.38 -9.11
C LEU A 109 -6.11 -15.32 -9.25
N VAL A 110 -6.46 -14.11 -9.70
CA VAL A 110 -5.52 -12.98 -9.81
C VAL A 110 -4.97 -12.57 -8.45
N SER A 111 -5.77 -12.69 -7.37
CA SER A 111 -5.30 -12.42 -6.01
C SER A 111 -4.14 -13.32 -5.58
N ASN A 112 -3.99 -14.53 -6.16
CA ASN A 112 -2.82 -15.39 -5.90
C ASN A 112 -1.53 -14.80 -6.49
N ILE A 113 -1.61 -14.23 -7.69
CA ILE A 113 -0.46 -13.60 -8.35
C ILE A 113 -0.05 -12.35 -7.56
N LYS A 114 -1.02 -11.51 -7.19
CA LYS A 114 -0.77 -10.34 -6.33
C LYS A 114 -0.18 -10.74 -4.97
N TRP A 115 -0.68 -11.82 -4.37
CA TRP A 115 -0.10 -12.36 -3.13
C TRP A 115 1.36 -12.78 -3.32
N GLY A 116 1.66 -13.50 -4.40
CA GLY A 116 3.03 -13.91 -4.73
C GLY A 116 3.98 -12.72 -4.90
N ALA A 117 3.52 -11.65 -5.57
CA ALA A 117 4.30 -10.43 -5.76
C ALA A 117 4.55 -9.66 -4.46
N TRP A 118 3.56 -9.60 -3.57
CA TRP A 118 3.56 -8.63 -2.46
C TRP A 118 3.74 -9.21 -1.05
N CYS A 119 3.60 -10.53 -0.84
CA CYS A 119 3.69 -11.11 0.50
C CYS A 119 5.05 -10.91 1.20
N ARG A 120 6.13 -10.69 0.44
CA ARG A 120 7.48 -10.41 0.97
C ARG A 120 7.79 -8.92 1.14
N SER A 121 6.87 -8.03 0.76
CA SER A 121 7.12 -6.58 0.70
C SER A 121 7.21 -5.89 2.07
N GLY A 122 6.91 -6.60 3.16
CA GLY A 122 6.72 -6.00 4.48
C GLY A 122 5.39 -5.25 4.66
N ARG A 123 4.59 -5.13 3.59
CA ARG A 123 3.37 -4.31 3.54
C ARG A 123 2.08 -5.14 3.50
N ALA A 124 2.16 -6.44 3.29
CA ALA A 124 0.99 -7.29 3.17
C ALA A 124 0.34 -7.56 4.54
N VAL A 125 -0.99 -7.53 4.58
CA VAL A 125 -1.84 -8.08 5.65
C VAL A 125 -2.83 -9.03 5.00
N LEU A 126 -2.93 -10.27 5.49
CA LEU A 126 -3.84 -11.26 4.92
C LEU A 126 -5.09 -11.40 5.79
N GLY A 127 -6.24 -11.42 5.15
CA GLY A 127 -7.52 -11.73 5.77
C GLY A 127 -8.28 -12.75 4.93
N ALA A 128 -8.86 -13.74 5.59
CA ALA A 128 -9.78 -14.68 4.95
C ALA A 128 -10.72 -15.30 5.98
N PRO A 129 -12.02 -15.43 5.65
CA PRO A 129 -12.96 -16.10 6.55
C PRO A 129 -12.54 -17.56 6.75
N PRO A 130 -12.80 -18.18 7.91
CA PRO A 130 -12.35 -19.56 8.20
C PRO A 130 -12.80 -20.61 7.19
N ARG A 131 -13.89 -20.35 6.46
CA ARG A 131 -14.45 -21.24 5.43
C ARG A 131 -13.93 -20.97 4.02
N ALA A 132 -13.02 -20.01 3.83
CA ALA A 132 -12.44 -19.74 2.52
C ALA A 132 -11.69 -20.96 2.00
N GLU A 133 -12.01 -21.36 0.76
CA GLU A 133 -11.45 -22.56 0.15
C GLU A 133 -9.98 -22.35 -0.26
N ARG A 134 -9.19 -23.44 -0.32
CA ARG A 134 -7.84 -23.46 -0.92
C ARG A 134 -6.89 -22.37 -0.42
N MET A 135 -6.92 -22.08 0.88
CA MET A 135 -6.10 -21.04 1.50
C MET A 135 -4.75 -21.56 2.03
N GLU A 136 -4.52 -22.87 2.06
CA GLU A 136 -3.39 -23.53 2.71
C GLU A 136 -2.04 -22.99 2.20
N TYR A 137 -1.92 -22.78 0.89
CA TYR A 137 -0.68 -22.30 0.28
C TYR A 137 -0.39 -20.83 0.62
N LEU A 138 -1.41 -19.98 0.66
CA LEU A 138 -1.27 -18.58 1.05
C LEU A 138 -0.90 -18.49 2.53
N LEU A 139 -1.57 -19.28 3.38
CA LEU A 139 -1.30 -19.36 4.81
C LEU A 139 0.09 -19.91 5.13
N HIS A 140 0.61 -20.85 4.33
CA HIS A 140 1.98 -21.35 4.45
C HIS A 140 3.00 -20.20 4.33
N PHE A 141 2.90 -19.39 3.26
CA PHE A 141 3.80 -18.25 3.09
C PHE A 141 3.55 -17.14 4.11
N ALA A 142 2.29 -16.89 4.49
CA ALA A 142 1.99 -15.92 5.53
C ALA A 142 2.70 -16.29 6.84
N LYS A 143 2.64 -17.56 7.24
CA LYS A 143 3.37 -18.08 8.40
C LYS A 143 4.89 -17.95 8.24
N ALA A 144 5.44 -18.37 7.11
CA ALA A 144 6.88 -18.37 6.87
C ALA A 144 7.47 -16.94 6.85
N LEU A 145 6.69 -15.96 6.40
CA LEU A 145 7.08 -14.55 6.29
C LEU A 145 6.56 -13.69 7.43
N GLN A 146 5.89 -14.29 8.43
CA GLN A 146 5.26 -13.59 9.54
C GLN A 146 4.29 -12.48 9.10
N VAL A 147 3.58 -12.71 7.98
CA VAL A 147 2.46 -11.86 7.55
C VAL A 147 1.26 -12.13 8.47
N PRO A 148 0.63 -11.11 9.07
CA PRO A 148 -0.56 -11.25 9.90
C PRO A 148 -1.69 -11.85 9.10
N VAL A 149 -2.47 -12.70 9.77
CA VAL A 149 -3.62 -13.39 9.20
C VAL A 149 -4.83 -13.18 10.08
N GLU A 150 -5.83 -12.51 9.52
CA GLU A 150 -7.08 -12.21 10.20
C GLU A 150 -8.27 -13.00 9.62
N ARG A 151 -9.35 -13.11 10.40
CA ARG A 151 -10.52 -13.93 10.07
C ARG A 151 -11.79 -13.14 9.75
N THR A 152 -11.74 -11.82 9.93
CA THR A 152 -12.83 -10.88 9.63
C THR A 152 -12.28 -9.68 8.85
N VAL A 153 -13.15 -8.97 8.12
CA VAL A 153 -12.73 -7.77 7.37
C VAL A 153 -12.26 -6.70 8.36
N GLU A 154 -12.97 -6.55 9.46
CA GLU A 154 -12.76 -5.57 10.51
C GLU A 154 -11.40 -5.78 11.19
N ASP A 155 -11.05 -7.01 11.55
CA ASP A 155 -9.73 -7.31 12.14
C ASP A 155 -8.62 -7.10 11.11
N THR A 156 -8.86 -7.46 9.84
CA THR A 156 -7.89 -7.20 8.75
C THR A 156 -7.63 -5.70 8.57
N VAL A 157 -8.68 -4.88 8.66
CA VAL A 157 -8.58 -3.42 8.64
C VAL A 157 -7.81 -2.90 9.84
N ARG A 158 -8.14 -3.35 11.05
CA ARG A 158 -7.45 -2.92 12.27
C ARG A 158 -5.96 -3.22 12.23
N THR A 159 -5.59 -4.45 11.89
CA THR A 159 -4.19 -4.86 11.73
C THR A 159 -3.49 -4.05 10.63
N SER A 160 -4.21 -3.67 9.56
CA SER A 160 -3.68 -2.78 8.52
C SER A 160 -3.42 -1.37 9.03
N LEU A 161 -4.33 -0.81 9.84
CA LEU A 161 -4.16 0.50 10.45
C LEU A 161 -3.06 0.53 11.51
N ASP A 162 -2.93 -0.53 12.32
CA ASP A 162 -1.83 -0.67 13.28
C ASP A 162 -0.46 -0.65 12.59
N ARG A 163 -0.37 -1.27 11.41
CA ARG A 163 0.83 -1.25 10.55
C ARG A 163 1.10 0.12 9.95
N VAL A 164 0.06 0.82 9.50
CA VAL A 164 0.17 2.20 9.02
C VAL A 164 0.63 3.12 10.15
N GLY A 165 0.13 2.91 11.37
CA GLY A 165 0.37 3.77 12.52
C GLY A 165 -0.14 5.21 12.29
N PRO A 166 0.55 6.24 12.77
CA PRO A 166 0.08 7.63 12.66
C PRO A 166 0.11 8.22 11.24
N GLY A 167 0.57 7.46 10.24
CA GLY A 167 0.92 8.01 8.91
C GLY A 167 2.23 8.81 8.94
N ALA A 168 2.54 9.45 7.81
CA ALA A 168 3.53 10.51 7.65
C ALA A 168 3.24 11.24 6.34
N LEU A 169 3.05 12.57 6.40
CA LEU A 169 2.74 13.38 5.22
C LEU A 169 3.84 13.22 4.16
N ARG A 170 3.40 12.87 2.94
CA ARG A 170 4.23 12.73 1.75
C ARG A 170 3.57 13.44 0.57
N LEU A 171 4.37 14.15 -0.22
CA LEU A 171 3.96 14.95 -1.36
C LEU A 171 4.63 14.46 -2.64
N ALA A 172 3.92 14.55 -3.77
CA ALA A 172 4.47 14.25 -5.10
C ALA A 172 5.22 12.89 -5.15
N GLY A 173 6.51 12.86 -5.46
CA GLY A 173 7.31 11.63 -5.56
C GLY A 173 7.58 10.93 -4.22
N GLU A 174 7.46 11.63 -3.10
CA GLU A 174 7.63 11.02 -1.76
C GLU A 174 6.58 9.93 -1.50
N ARG A 175 5.40 10.06 -2.12
CA ARG A 175 4.29 9.11 -2.05
C ARG A 175 4.64 7.71 -2.54
N ALA A 176 5.65 7.61 -3.40
CA ALA A 176 6.17 6.35 -3.92
C ALA A 176 7.07 5.60 -2.92
N VAL A 177 7.48 6.25 -1.83
CA VAL A 177 8.27 5.62 -0.75
C VAL A 177 7.31 5.17 0.35
N PRO A 178 7.08 3.86 0.53
CA PRO A 178 6.13 3.39 1.52
C PRO A 178 6.64 3.62 2.94
N LEU A 179 5.73 3.76 3.92
CA LEU A 179 6.05 4.08 5.31
C LEU A 179 7.14 3.21 5.95
N PRO A 180 7.22 1.89 5.71
CA PRO A 180 8.28 1.04 6.26
C PRO A 180 9.69 1.44 5.82
N VAL A 181 9.84 2.07 4.65
CA VAL A 181 11.13 2.60 4.16
C VAL A 181 11.27 4.07 4.55
N TRP A 182 10.21 4.86 4.36
CA TRP A 182 10.18 6.30 4.66
C TRP A 182 10.63 6.59 6.09
N ARG A 183 10.19 5.79 7.07
CA ARG A 183 10.49 6.02 8.49
C ARG A 183 11.90 5.61 8.91
N THR A 184 12.67 4.95 8.04
CA THR A 184 14.01 4.48 8.41
C THR A 184 15.00 5.64 8.47
N GLU A 185 15.90 5.61 9.46
CA GLU A 185 16.97 6.60 9.59
C GLU A 185 17.84 6.70 8.31
N PRO A 186 18.28 5.59 7.67
CA PRO A 186 19.07 5.68 6.44
C PRO A 186 18.35 6.43 5.33
N PHE A 187 17.04 6.18 5.13
CA PHE A 187 16.27 6.89 4.11
C PHE A 187 16.12 8.37 4.47
N GLN A 188 15.72 8.70 5.70
CA GLN A 188 15.53 10.09 6.12
C GLN A 188 16.82 10.91 6.04
N ARG A 189 17.97 10.32 6.38
CA ARG A 189 19.28 10.96 6.23
C ARG A 189 19.62 11.22 4.78
N TRP A 190 19.45 10.23 3.91
CA TRP A 190 19.68 10.40 2.47
C TRP A 190 18.76 11.49 1.92
N TYR A 191 17.47 11.42 2.24
CA TYR A 191 16.46 12.35 1.75
C TYR A 191 16.75 13.79 2.17
N ALA A 192 17.07 14.02 3.44
CA ALA A 192 17.43 15.35 3.95
C ALA A 192 18.63 15.95 3.22
N VAL A 193 19.66 15.15 2.92
CA VAL A 193 20.84 15.62 2.14
C VAL A 193 20.44 16.01 0.72
N ARG A 194 19.58 15.22 0.07
CA ARG A 194 19.12 15.50 -1.31
C ARG A 194 18.29 16.77 -1.37
N THR A 195 17.30 16.90 -0.48
CA THR A 195 16.43 18.08 -0.41
C THR A 195 17.23 19.35 -0.05
N ALA A 196 18.21 19.25 0.87
CA ALA A 196 19.09 20.37 1.20
C ALA A 196 19.97 20.81 0.02
N ALA A 197 20.29 19.91 -0.90
CA ALA A 197 20.97 20.22 -2.15
C ALA A 197 20.03 20.79 -3.24
N GLY A 198 18.74 20.95 -2.95
CA GLY A 198 17.72 21.42 -3.88
C GLY A 198 17.20 20.35 -4.86
N GLU A 199 17.59 19.09 -4.66
CA GLU A 199 17.11 17.98 -5.47
C GLU A 199 15.68 17.59 -5.07
N ARG A 200 14.89 17.08 -6.03
CA ARG A 200 13.50 16.64 -5.77
C ARG A 200 13.34 15.16 -6.09
N LEU A 201 12.76 14.41 -5.15
CA LEU A 201 12.35 13.03 -5.38
C LEU A 201 11.13 13.02 -6.33
N LEU A 202 11.26 12.35 -7.47
CA LEU A 202 10.19 12.22 -8.46
C LEU A 202 9.44 10.90 -8.33
N ASP A 203 10.15 9.82 -8.03
CA ASP A 203 9.56 8.49 -7.91
C ASP A 203 10.47 7.54 -7.11
N ALA A 204 9.91 6.43 -6.62
CA ALA A 204 10.65 5.39 -5.91
C ALA A 204 10.01 3.99 -6.06
N HIS A 205 10.82 2.94 -6.08
CA HIS A 205 10.38 1.56 -6.20
C HIS A 205 11.20 0.65 -5.28
N VAL A 206 10.52 -0.04 -4.36
CA VAL A 206 11.14 -1.02 -3.46
C VAL A 206 11.39 -2.31 -4.24
N GLU A 207 12.64 -2.61 -4.53
CA GLU A 207 13.04 -3.83 -5.24
C GLU A 207 13.16 -5.03 -4.29
N TRP A 208 13.56 -4.78 -3.04
CA TRP A 208 13.68 -5.81 -2.01
C TRP A 208 13.43 -5.23 -0.63
N TYR A 209 12.87 -6.05 0.26
CA TYR A 209 12.59 -5.71 1.64
C TYR A 209 12.90 -6.89 2.56
N GLY A 210 13.74 -6.64 3.57
CA GLY A 210 14.01 -7.51 4.69
C GLY A 210 13.34 -6.94 5.95
N PRO A 211 12.36 -7.62 6.55
CA PRO A 211 11.67 -7.10 7.72
C PRO A 211 12.63 -6.92 8.90
N ALA A 212 12.37 -5.89 9.71
CA ALA A 212 13.07 -5.66 10.97
C ALA A 212 13.00 -6.92 11.86
N ALA A 213 14.14 -7.30 12.44
CA ALA A 213 14.26 -8.42 13.36
C ALA A 213 14.67 -7.92 14.75
N GLY A 214 13.75 -7.98 15.71
CA GLY A 214 13.97 -7.46 17.06
C GLY A 214 14.22 -5.96 17.06
N ALA A 215 15.39 -5.52 17.53
CA ALA A 215 15.78 -4.11 17.58
C ALA A 215 16.46 -3.60 16.30
N ALA A 216 16.77 -4.48 15.34
CA ALA A 216 17.40 -4.08 14.09
C ALA A 216 16.40 -3.37 13.16
N PRO A 217 16.80 -2.28 12.46
CA PRO A 217 15.94 -1.67 11.44
C PRO A 217 15.67 -2.64 10.29
N ALA A 218 14.64 -2.35 9.50
CA ALA A 218 14.37 -3.08 8.28
C ALA A 218 15.46 -2.81 7.24
N ASP A 219 15.80 -3.84 6.47
CA ASP A 219 16.70 -3.74 5.33
C ASP A 219 15.89 -3.57 4.05
N TRP A 220 16.43 -2.85 3.08
CA TRP A 220 15.73 -2.59 1.81
C TRP A 220 16.68 -2.20 0.68
N LEU A 221 16.26 -2.51 -0.55
CA LEU A 221 16.81 -1.99 -1.80
C LEU A 221 15.74 -1.14 -2.48
N LEU A 222 16.04 0.13 -2.71
CA LEU A 222 15.13 1.12 -3.28
C LEU A 222 15.75 1.72 -4.54
N THR A 223 15.05 1.66 -5.66
CA THR A 223 15.35 2.48 -6.84
C THR A 223 14.61 3.80 -6.73
N VAL A 224 15.30 4.92 -6.90
CA VAL A 224 14.72 6.26 -6.86
C VAL A 224 15.01 7.02 -8.14
N THR A 225 14.09 7.89 -8.53
CA THR A 225 14.28 8.87 -9.60
C THR A 225 14.28 10.25 -9.00
N VAL A 226 15.35 11.02 -9.24
CA VAL A 226 15.58 12.32 -8.62
C VAL A 226 15.79 13.38 -9.71
N ALA A 227 15.13 14.53 -9.58
CA ALA A 227 15.40 15.71 -10.37
C ALA A 227 16.53 16.53 -9.71
N PRO A 228 17.66 16.76 -10.39
CA PRO A 228 18.71 17.64 -9.91
C PRO A 228 18.26 19.09 -9.78
N ALA A 229 18.90 19.83 -8.87
CA ALA A 229 18.59 21.25 -8.61
C ALA A 229 18.93 22.17 -9.80
N ASP A 230 19.91 21.79 -10.61
CA ASP A 230 20.36 22.55 -11.79
C ASP A 230 19.43 22.40 -13.01
N GLY A 231 18.34 21.64 -12.89
CA GLY A 231 17.38 21.40 -13.97
C GLY A 231 17.85 20.41 -15.03
N SER A 232 18.98 19.71 -14.80
CA SER A 232 19.43 18.62 -15.67
C SER A 232 18.45 17.43 -15.64
N ALA A 233 18.66 16.48 -16.55
CA ALA A 233 17.78 15.33 -16.71
C ALA A 233 17.67 14.51 -15.40
N PRO A 234 16.49 13.92 -15.09
CA PRO A 234 16.34 13.09 -13.92
C PRO A 234 17.35 11.94 -13.87
N VAL A 235 17.87 11.66 -12.68
CA VAL A 235 18.84 10.60 -12.41
C VAL A 235 18.16 9.45 -11.69
N VAL A 236 18.40 8.22 -12.15
CA VAL A 236 17.94 6.99 -11.49
C VAL A 236 19.09 6.43 -10.64
N THR A 237 18.84 6.19 -9.36
CA THR A 237 19.84 5.68 -8.40
C THR A 237 19.27 4.54 -7.58
N ARG A 238 20.12 3.56 -7.24
CA ARG A 238 19.79 2.49 -6.28
C ARG A 238 20.37 2.80 -4.91
N LEU A 239 19.54 2.67 -3.90
CA LEU A 239 19.87 2.88 -2.50
C LEU A 239 19.71 1.55 -1.76
N LEU A 240 20.75 1.14 -1.04
CA LEU A 240 20.73 -0.06 -0.21
C LEU A 240 20.92 0.34 1.25
N ALA A 241 19.99 -0.08 2.10
CA ALA A 241 20.18 -0.13 3.53
C ALA A 241 20.12 -1.59 3.96
N ALA A 242 21.26 -2.16 4.36
CA ALA A 242 21.33 -3.52 4.87
C ALA A 242 22.30 -3.57 6.05
N GLN A 243 21.85 -4.09 7.19
CA GLN A 243 22.74 -4.36 8.33
C GLN A 243 23.55 -5.63 8.06
N GLY A 244 24.87 -5.60 8.26
CA GLY A 244 25.68 -6.81 8.30
C GLY A 244 26.40 -7.23 7.01
N GLN A 245 26.93 -6.29 6.21
CA GLN A 245 28.09 -6.63 5.37
C GLN A 245 29.37 -6.73 6.23
N GLY A 246 29.43 -7.75 7.08
CA GLY A 246 30.67 -8.48 7.22
C GLY A 246 30.88 -9.19 5.90
N MET A 247 31.90 -8.77 5.14
CA MET A 247 32.38 -9.46 3.95
C MET A 247 32.33 -10.98 4.17
N LEU A 248 31.53 -11.69 3.37
CA LEU A 248 31.90 -13.06 3.00
C LEU A 248 33.18 -12.92 2.17
N MET A 249 34.33 -13.06 2.83
CA MET A 249 35.58 -13.44 2.18
C MET A 249 35.49 -14.90 1.74
#